data_AF-A0A2V2LHJ5-F1
#
_entry.id   AF-A0A2V2LHJ5-F1
#
_cell.length_a   1.000
_cell.length_b   1.000
_cell.length_c   1.000
_cell.angle_alpha   90.00
_cell.angle_beta   90.00
_cell.angle_gamma   90.00
#
_symmetry.space_group_name_H-M   'P 1'
#
loop_
_entity.id
_entity.type
_entity.pdbx_description
1 polymer ?
#
loop_
_entity_poly.entity_id
_entity_poly.type
_entity_poly.pdbx_seq_one_letter_code
_entity_poly.pdbx_strand_id
1 'polypeptide(L)'
;MDGPTGQPEPEGTDVAEFTICAYKDQAAHGAATGILPDDGTLTGHHMIPDHCFFYTSGLRGKGYLGAFWCPGVMFYDINDAPVILLSADNNGGKSRNHGLAHAVFDPIETTASQTGNEWTYAEARAAAVRSIATQFPPSEATVRDALDNYFIATLGMTDDTVIRAGEHGTMASAPEPRRSGRAPRAKLVPSQRFSPY
;
A
#
# COMPACT_ATOMS: atom_id res chain seq x y z
N MET A 1 51.71 -14.57 31.01
CA MET A 1 50.45 -15.31 30.81
C MET A 1 49.41 -14.25 30.50
N ASP A 2 49.31 -13.86 29.24
CA ASP A 2 48.35 -12.86 28.80
C ASP A 2 47.24 -13.62 28.07
N GLY A 3 46.12 -13.82 28.76
CA GLY A 3 44.93 -14.42 28.18
C GLY A 3 44.26 -13.42 27.24
N PRO A 4 43.78 -13.84 26.05
CA PRO A 4 43.05 -12.94 25.19
C PRO A 4 41.67 -12.69 25.80
N THR A 5 41.41 -11.42 26.11
CA THR A 5 40.06 -10.91 26.38
C THR A 5 39.27 -10.91 25.07
N GLY A 6 38.68 -12.06 24.74
CA GLY A 6 37.62 -12.11 23.74
C GLY A 6 36.42 -11.36 24.29
N GLN A 7 36.16 -10.15 23.78
CA GLN A 7 34.85 -9.55 23.94
C GLN A 7 33.85 -10.42 23.17
N PRO A 8 32.65 -10.69 23.73
CA PRO A 8 31.61 -11.36 22.95
C PRO A 8 31.27 -10.48 21.76
N GLU A 9 31.40 -11.03 20.56
CA GLU A 9 30.79 -10.47 19.36
C GLU A 9 29.30 -10.23 19.67
N PRO A 10 28.72 -9.07 19.29
CA PRO A 10 27.30 -8.84 19.50
C PRO A 10 26.53 -9.95 18.76
N GLU A 11 25.77 -10.76 19.51
CA GLU A 11 24.81 -11.71 18.96
C GLU A 11 24.00 -10.98 17.89
N GLY A 12 24.08 -11.48 16.66
CA GLY A 12 23.44 -10.87 15.51
C GLY A 12 21.98 -10.63 15.83
N THR A 13 21.56 -9.36 15.73
CA THR A 13 20.15 -9.01 15.66
C THR A 13 19.58 -9.77 14.47
N ASP A 14 18.88 -10.87 14.73
CA ASP A 14 18.07 -11.54 13.71
C ASP A 14 17.10 -10.47 13.20
N VAL A 15 17.44 -9.93 12.04
CA VAL A 15 16.71 -8.83 11.45
C VAL A 15 15.33 -9.42 11.17
N ALA A 16 14.28 -8.83 11.73
CA ALA A 16 12.90 -9.32 11.60
C ALA A 16 12.35 -9.25 10.15
N GLU A 17 13.23 -9.11 9.16
CA GLU A 17 12.91 -9.16 7.75
C GLU A 17 12.11 -10.43 7.44
N PHE A 18 11.09 -10.27 6.61
CA PHE A 18 10.07 -11.27 6.26
C PHE A 18 9.05 -11.61 7.35
N THR A 19 9.09 -10.95 8.52
CA THR A 19 8.00 -11.04 9.50
C THR A 19 6.72 -10.42 8.92
N ILE A 20 5.59 -11.09 9.14
CA ILE A 20 4.27 -10.56 8.82
C ILE A 20 3.62 -10.06 10.10
N CYS A 21 3.16 -8.80 10.10
CA CYS A 21 2.49 -8.16 11.24
C CYS A 21 1.47 -7.13 10.75
N ALA A 22 0.70 -6.53 11.66
CA ALA A 22 -0.07 -5.33 11.31
C ALA A 22 0.88 -4.14 11.10
N TYR A 23 0.52 -3.19 10.23
CA TYR A 23 1.37 -2.03 9.94
C TYR A 23 1.75 -1.22 11.19
N LYS A 24 0.82 -1.04 12.14
CA LYS A 24 1.08 -0.34 13.41
C LYS A 24 2.13 -1.02 14.28
N ASP A 25 2.30 -2.33 14.13
CA ASP A 25 3.19 -3.13 14.97
C ASP A 25 4.60 -3.26 14.36
N GLN A 26 4.83 -2.77 13.13
CA GLN A 26 6.11 -2.90 12.43
C GLN A 26 7.31 -2.40 13.25
N ALA A 27 7.12 -1.33 14.04
CA ALA A 27 8.18 -0.77 14.89
C ALA A 27 8.58 -1.70 16.04
N ALA A 28 7.63 -2.47 16.58
CA ALA A 28 7.92 -3.48 17.60
C ALA A 28 8.76 -4.64 17.03
N HIS A 29 8.76 -4.79 15.71
CA HIS A 29 9.57 -5.74 14.96
C HIS A 29 10.83 -5.09 14.35
N GLY A 30 11.22 -3.88 14.78
CA GLY A 30 12.46 -3.23 14.33
C GLY A 30 12.36 -2.45 13.02
N ALA A 31 11.19 -2.38 12.38
CA ALA A 31 10.99 -1.46 11.26
C ALA A 31 10.99 0.01 11.74
N ALA A 32 11.40 0.94 10.88
CA ALA A 32 11.49 2.38 11.16
C ALA A 32 12.45 2.82 12.31
N THR A 33 13.16 1.90 12.97
CA THR A 33 14.07 2.22 14.10
C THR A 33 15.55 1.99 13.82
N GLY A 34 15.91 1.36 12.68
CA GLY A 34 17.30 1.05 12.35
C GLY A 34 17.64 1.37 10.90
N ILE A 35 18.71 2.13 10.70
CA ILE A 35 19.47 2.08 9.45
C ILE A 35 20.11 0.69 9.42
N LEU A 36 19.79 -0.12 8.39
CA LEU A 36 20.48 -1.38 8.14
C LEU A 36 21.98 -1.10 7.93
N PRO A 37 22.89 -2.05 8.21
CA PRO A 37 24.34 -1.83 8.16
C PRO A 37 24.89 -1.28 6.82
N ASP A 38 24.10 -1.30 5.76
CA ASP A 38 24.44 -0.92 4.39
C ASP A 38 23.55 0.22 3.84
N ASP A 39 23.19 1.18 4.70
CA ASP A 39 22.37 2.36 4.37
C ASP A 39 20.95 2.01 3.86
N GLY A 40 20.43 0.84 4.22
CA GLY A 40 19.02 0.47 4.04
C GLY A 40 18.16 0.83 5.24
N THR A 41 16.85 0.60 5.14
CA THR A 41 15.95 0.57 6.30
C THR A 41 14.99 -0.61 6.19
N LEU A 42 14.49 -1.07 7.33
CA LEU A 42 13.41 -2.06 7.37
C LEU A 42 12.07 -1.34 7.43
N THR A 43 11.16 -1.64 6.51
CA THR A 43 9.83 -1.02 6.45
C THR A 43 8.75 -2.07 6.26
N GLY A 44 7.54 -1.78 6.77
CA GLY A 44 6.36 -2.57 6.45
C GLY A 44 5.93 -2.33 5.00
N HIS A 45 5.95 -3.38 4.19
CA HIS A 45 5.36 -3.40 2.86
C HIS A 45 3.95 -3.99 2.93
N HIS A 46 2.93 -3.20 2.56
CA HIS A 46 1.55 -3.69 2.48
C HIS A 46 1.44 -4.84 1.49
N MET A 47 0.92 -5.99 1.96
CA MET A 47 0.86 -7.21 1.16
C MET A 47 -0.10 -7.09 -0.03
N ILE A 48 -1.18 -6.32 0.14
CA ILE A 48 -1.98 -5.73 -0.94
C ILE A 48 -1.80 -4.21 -0.80
N PRO A 49 -1.42 -3.47 -1.85
CA PRO A 49 -1.21 -2.03 -1.76
C PRO A 49 -2.40 -1.31 -1.13
N ASP A 50 -2.14 -0.45 -0.14
CA ASP A 50 -3.17 0.27 0.60
C ASP A 50 -4.05 1.12 -0.33
N HIS A 51 -3.46 1.65 -1.40
CA HIS A 51 -4.14 2.44 -2.39
C HIS A 51 -5.25 1.66 -3.11
N CYS A 52 -5.28 0.32 -3.09
CA CYS A 52 -6.37 -0.50 -3.61
C CYS A 52 -7.72 -0.26 -2.88
N PHE A 53 -7.70 0.33 -1.69
CA PHE A 53 -8.88 0.45 -0.84
C PHE A 53 -9.47 1.88 -0.78
N PHE A 54 -8.85 2.84 -1.47
CA PHE A 54 -9.31 4.23 -1.55
C PHE A 54 -9.33 4.77 -2.98
N TYR A 55 -10.24 5.68 -3.28
CA TYR A 55 -10.21 6.49 -4.49
C TYR A 55 -9.22 7.65 -4.33
N THR A 56 -8.29 7.79 -5.27
CA THR A 56 -7.21 8.78 -5.19
C THR A 56 -7.33 9.92 -6.22
N SER A 57 -8.38 9.93 -7.03
CA SER A 57 -8.55 10.93 -8.11
C SER A 57 -8.60 12.36 -7.56
N GLY A 58 -7.56 13.17 -7.86
CA GLY A 58 -7.52 14.60 -7.53
C GLY A 58 -7.16 14.95 -6.08
N LEU A 59 -6.67 14.00 -5.28
CA LEU A 59 -6.46 14.16 -3.84
C LEU A 59 -4.99 14.04 -3.38
N ARG A 60 -4.01 13.99 -4.30
CA ARG A 60 -2.58 14.01 -3.92
C ARG A 60 -2.32 15.17 -2.93
N GLY A 61 -1.82 14.84 -1.74
CA GLY A 61 -1.47 15.79 -0.69
C GLY A 61 -2.63 16.30 0.17
N LYS A 62 -3.85 15.76 0.05
CA LYS A 62 -4.97 16.09 0.94
C LYS A 62 -5.12 14.99 1.99
N GLY A 63 -5.10 15.38 3.27
CA GLY A 63 -5.23 14.47 4.41
C GLY A 63 -6.54 13.68 4.46
N TYR A 64 -6.73 12.90 5.54
CA TYR A 64 -7.84 11.98 5.84
C TYR A 64 -8.65 11.47 4.63
N LEU A 65 -8.27 10.28 4.14
CA LEU A 65 -8.89 9.61 2.98
C LEU A 65 -10.19 8.83 3.32
N GLY A 66 -10.66 8.86 4.57
CA GLY A 66 -11.82 8.07 5.01
C GLY A 66 -13.16 8.45 4.35
N ALA A 67 -13.22 9.51 3.53
CA ALA A 67 -14.39 9.80 2.69
C ALA A 67 -14.35 9.14 1.30
N PHE A 68 -13.27 8.42 0.98
CA PHE A 68 -12.97 7.91 -0.35
C PHE A 68 -12.79 6.39 -0.40
N TRP A 69 -13.30 5.65 0.59
CA TRP A 69 -13.23 4.20 0.57
C TRP A 69 -13.90 3.62 -0.68
N CYS A 70 -13.31 2.55 -1.20
CA CYS A 70 -13.99 1.69 -2.15
C CYS A 70 -15.23 1.08 -1.43
N PRO A 71 -16.43 1.08 -2.04
CA PRO A 71 -17.67 0.68 -1.38
C PRO A 71 -17.63 -0.70 -0.71
N GLY A 72 -16.87 -1.64 -1.27
CA GLY A 72 -16.71 -3.00 -0.76
C GLY A 72 -15.80 -3.16 0.47
N VAL A 73 -15.14 -2.09 0.93
CA VAL A 73 -14.12 -2.13 1.99
C VAL A 73 -14.29 -1.01 3.00
N MET A 74 -15.55 -0.69 3.32
CA MET A 74 -15.85 0.21 4.42
C MET A 74 -15.12 -0.29 5.67
N PHE A 75 -14.44 0.62 6.38
CA PHE A 75 -13.62 0.34 7.57
C PHE A 75 -12.20 -0.23 7.34
N TYR A 76 -11.69 -0.24 6.11
CA TYR A 76 -10.25 -0.46 5.92
C TYR A 76 -9.43 0.55 6.73
N ASP A 77 -8.61 0.04 7.65
CA ASP A 77 -7.59 0.79 8.39
C ASP A 77 -6.20 0.38 7.88
N ILE A 78 -5.42 1.36 7.44
CA ILE A 78 -4.04 1.15 7.00
C ILE A 78 -3.16 0.60 8.14
N ASN A 79 -3.45 0.97 9.39
CA ASN A 79 -2.66 0.59 10.56
C ASN A 79 -2.85 -0.87 10.97
N ASP A 80 -4.02 -1.43 10.70
CA ASP A 80 -4.34 -2.82 11.02
C ASP A 80 -4.09 -3.77 9.84
N ALA A 81 -3.88 -3.22 8.64
CA ALA A 81 -3.61 -4.01 7.44
C ALA A 81 -2.30 -4.80 7.56
N PRO A 82 -2.27 -6.05 7.05
CA PRO A 82 -1.10 -6.90 7.16
C PRO A 82 0.01 -6.40 6.23
N VAL A 83 1.22 -6.35 6.78
CA VAL A 83 2.45 -6.02 6.08
C VAL A 83 3.47 -7.12 6.26
N ILE A 84 4.37 -7.25 5.28
CA ILE A 84 5.62 -7.99 5.42
C ILE A 84 6.76 -6.99 5.61
N LEU A 85 7.66 -7.24 6.56
CA LEU A 85 8.82 -6.38 6.75
C LEU A 85 9.86 -6.69 5.69
N LEU A 86 10.24 -5.68 4.91
CA LEU A 86 11.21 -5.83 3.83
C LEU A 86 12.27 -4.73 3.92
N SER A 87 13.50 -5.07 3.55
CA SER A 87 14.54 -4.08 3.34
C SER A 87 14.18 -3.16 2.17
N ALA A 88 14.40 -1.87 2.39
CA ALA A 88 14.24 -0.77 1.44
C ALA A 88 15.50 0.12 1.48
N ASP A 89 15.61 1.10 0.58
CA ASP A 89 16.63 2.15 0.71
C ASP A 89 16.40 2.98 1.98
N ASN A 90 17.38 3.84 2.31
CA ASN A 90 17.32 4.75 3.45
C ASN A 90 16.05 5.62 3.56
N ASN A 91 15.27 5.77 2.49
CA ASN A 91 14.03 6.54 2.49
C ASN A 91 12.76 5.67 2.44
N GLY A 92 12.90 4.34 2.57
CA GLY A 92 11.76 3.41 2.49
C GLY A 92 11.25 3.18 1.07
N GLY A 93 12.05 3.48 0.03
CA GLY A 93 11.69 3.39 -1.37
C GLY A 93 11.72 1.97 -1.96
N LYS A 94 11.32 1.86 -3.24
CA LYS A 94 11.15 0.60 -4.00
C LYS A 94 12.46 -0.09 -4.42
N SER A 95 13.51 -0.02 -3.61
CA SER A 95 14.76 -0.76 -3.84
C SER A 95 14.80 -2.03 -2.99
N ARG A 96 15.80 -2.89 -3.22
CA ARG A 96 16.01 -4.15 -2.47
C ARG A 96 14.75 -5.04 -2.47
N ASN A 97 14.45 -5.71 -1.35
CA ASN A 97 13.33 -6.63 -1.24
C ASN A 97 11.97 -5.92 -1.38
N HIS A 98 11.87 -4.66 -0.96
CA HIS A 98 10.66 -3.86 -1.17
C HIS A 98 10.33 -3.71 -2.67
N GLY A 99 11.35 -3.48 -3.51
CA GLY A 99 11.21 -3.42 -4.97
C GLY A 99 10.81 -4.75 -5.60
N LEU A 100 11.33 -5.87 -5.07
CA LEU A 100 10.97 -7.21 -5.53
C LEU A 100 9.49 -7.50 -5.32
N ALA A 101 8.93 -7.13 -4.16
CA ALA A 101 7.49 -7.29 -3.90
C ALA A 101 6.61 -6.53 -4.92
N HIS A 102 7.02 -5.32 -5.33
CA HIS A 102 6.31 -4.53 -6.34
C HIS A 102 6.30 -5.14 -7.74
N ALA A 103 7.30 -5.95 -8.12
CA ALA A 103 7.45 -6.47 -9.48
C ALA A 103 6.25 -7.31 -9.96
N VAL A 104 5.46 -7.88 -9.04
CA VAL A 104 4.22 -8.61 -9.36
C VAL A 104 3.02 -7.68 -9.50
N PHE A 105 2.91 -6.65 -8.65
CA PHE A 105 1.78 -5.71 -8.68
C PHE A 105 1.90 -4.73 -9.84
N ASP A 106 3.06 -4.12 -10.07
CA ASP A 106 3.23 -3.03 -11.05
C ASP A 106 2.67 -3.36 -12.47
N PRO A 107 2.88 -4.57 -13.05
CA PRO A 107 2.27 -4.93 -14.34
C PRO A 107 0.74 -5.12 -14.28
N ILE A 108 0.23 -5.63 -13.16
CA ILE A 108 -1.22 -5.82 -12.95
C ILE A 108 -1.89 -4.45 -12.84
N GLU A 109 -1.33 -3.54 -12.04
CA GLU A 109 -1.83 -2.18 -11.88
C GLU A 109 -1.84 -1.42 -13.20
N THR A 110 -0.77 -1.57 -13.98
CA THR A 110 -0.66 -0.98 -15.32
C THR A 110 -1.77 -1.49 -16.23
N THR A 111 -2.04 -2.80 -16.23
CA THR A 111 -3.10 -3.42 -17.05
C THR A 111 -4.49 -3.01 -16.58
N ALA A 112 -4.72 -2.99 -15.26
CA ALA A 112 -5.99 -2.61 -14.68
C ALA A 112 -6.34 -1.16 -14.98
N SER A 113 -5.35 -0.26 -14.99
CA SER A 113 -5.56 1.16 -15.35
C SER A 113 -6.16 1.36 -16.75
N GLN A 114 -6.05 0.34 -17.63
CA GLN A 114 -6.59 0.36 -18.99
C GLN A 114 -7.97 -0.31 -19.11
N THR A 115 -8.40 -1.05 -18.09
CA THR A 115 -9.56 -1.96 -18.15
C THR A 115 -10.65 -1.66 -17.11
N GLY A 116 -10.57 -0.51 -16.43
CA GLY A 116 -11.57 -0.07 -15.45
C GLY A 116 -11.06 0.01 -14.01
N ASN A 117 -9.77 -0.27 -13.78
CA ASN A 117 -9.07 -0.04 -12.52
C ASN A 117 -9.61 -0.90 -11.35
N GLU A 118 -10.08 -2.11 -11.66
CA GLU A 118 -10.79 -3.00 -10.74
C GLU A 118 -10.27 -4.43 -10.80
N TRP A 119 -10.39 -5.11 -9.68
CA TRP A 119 -10.25 -6.54 -9.53
C TRP A 119 -10.98 -7.00 -8.26
N THR A 120 -11.18 -8.31 -8.14
CA THR A 120 -11.75 -8.94 -6.97
C THR A 120 -10.70 -9.12 -5.87
N TYR A 121 -11.14 -9.28 -4.63
CA TYR A 121 -10.27 -9.63 -3.52
C TYR A 121 -9.51 -10.94 -3.79
N ALA A 122 -10.15 -11.94 -4.41
CA ALA A 122 -9.49 -13.19 -4.77
C ALA A 122 -8.29 -12.96 -5.71
N GLU A 123 -8.43 -12.07 -6.71
CA GLU A 123 -7.33 -11.71 -7.62
C GLU A 123 -6.21 -10.96 -6.91
N ALA A 124 -6.55 -10.00 -6.04
CA ALA A 124 -5.58 -9.24 -5.25
C ALA A 124 -4.83 -10.13 -4.26
N ARG A 125 -5.54 -11.03 -3.56
CA ARG A 125 -4.96 -12.03 -2.65
C ARG A 125 -4.02 -12.98 -3.40
N ALA A 126 -4.41 -13.46 -4.58
CA ALA A 126 -3.54 -14.27 -5.41
C ALA A 126 -2.29 -13.51 -5.87
N ALA A 127 -2.41 -12.22 -6.20
CA ALA A 127 -1.27 -11.37 -6.53
C ALA A 127 -0.33 -11.16 -5.33
N ALA A 128 -0.88 -10.94 -4.13
CA ALA A 128 -0.11 -10.83 -2.89
C ALA A 128 0.64 -12.13 -2.57
N VAL A 129 -0.04 -13.28 -2.67
CA VAL A 129 0.59 -14.60 -2.48
C VAL A 129 1.73 -14.81 -3.46
N ARG A 130 1.53 -14.50 -4.75
CA ARG A 130 2.62 -14.58 -5.75
C ARG A 130 3.76 -13.61 -5.45
N SER A 131 3.44 -12.36 -5.12
CA SER A 131 4.42 -11.32 -4.79
C SER A 131 5.33 -11.73 -3.63
N ILE A 132 4.77 -12.39 -2.61
CA ILE A 132 5.50 -12.68 -1.38
C ILE A 132 6.09 -14.08 -1.38
N ALA A 133 5.26 -15.11 -1.52
CA ALA A 133 5.67 -16.51 -1.29
C ALA A 133 6.60 -17.07 -2.37
N THR A 134 6.68 -16.41 -3.54
CA THR A 134 7.64 -16.81 -4.59
C THR A 134 9.02 -16.16 -4.43
N GLN A 135 9.12 -15.10 -3.62
CA GLN A 135 10.32 -14.27 -3.48
C GLN A 135 10.92 -14.33 -2.08
N PHE A 136 10.11 -14.64 -1.07
CA PHE A 136 10.47 -14.56 0.35
C PHE A 136 10.11 -15.84 1.11
N PRO A 137 10.68 -16.06 2.32
CA PRO A 137 10.47 -17.27 3.10
C PRO A 137 9.02 -17.61 3.51
N PRO A 138 8.09 -16.65 3.78
CA PRO A 138 6.74 -16.99 4.20
C PRO A 138 6.01 -17.88 3.19
N SER A 139 5.41 -18.96 3.69
CA SER A 139 4.66 -19.91 2.84
C SER A 139 3.40 -19.26 2.25
N GLU A 140 2.91 -19.80 1.12
CA GLU A 140 1.64 -19.35 0.53
C GLU A 140 0.48 -19.39 1.54
N ALA A 141 0.44 -20.43 2.40
CA ALA A 141 -0.57 -20.58 3.44
C ALA A 141 -0.47 -19.46 4.48
N THR A 142 0.74 -19.16 4.96
CA THR A 142 0.98 -18.06 5.92
C THR A 142 0.54 -16.71 5.37
N VAL A 143 0.88 -16.43 4.10
CA VAL A 143 0.50 -15.19 3.42
C VAL A 143 -1.02 -15.10 3.26
N ARG A 144 -1.67 -16.20 2.84
CA ARG A 144 -3.11 -16.28 2.69
C ARG A 144 -3.84 -16.09 4.03
N ASP A 145 -3.41 -16.78 5.08
CA ASP A 145 -4.03 -16.71 6.40
C ASP A 145 -3.94 -15.28 6.97
N ALA A 146 -2.80 -14.61 6.83
CA ALA A 146 -2.65 -13.22 7.26
C ALA A 146 -3.60 -12.27 6.52
N LEU A 147 -3.76 -12.46 5.21
CA LEU A 147 -4.68 -11.68 4.39
C LEU A 147 -6.14 -11.97 4.76
N ASP A 148 -6.55 -13.23 4.83
CA ASP A 148 -7.93 -13.63 5.10
C ASP A 148 -8.36 -13.27 6.54
N ASN A 149 -7.45 -13.33 7.52
CA ASN A 149 -7.73 -12.89 8.89
C ASN A 149 -8.12 -11.41 8.96
N TYR A 150 -7.46 -10.55 8.18
CA TYR A 150 -7.80 -9.14 8.15
C TYR A 150 -8.99 -8.87 7.23
N PHE A 151 -8.84 -9.17 5.94
CA PHE A 151 -9.82 -8.74 4.93
C PHE A 151 -11.14 -9.51 5.02
N ILE A 152 -11.12 -10.83 5.25
CA ILE A 152 -12.36 -11.61 5.38
C ILE A 152 -12.88 -11.55 6.81
N ALA A 153 -12.09 -11.99 7.80
CA ALA A 153 -12.62 -12.16 9.15
C ALA A 153 -12.85 -10.84 9.89
N THR A 154 -12.04 -9.80 9.62
CA THR A 154 -12.19 -8.49 10.28
C THR A 154 -13.06 -7.53 9.47
N LEU A 155 -12.83 -7.40 8.15
CA LEU A 155 -13.57 -6.47 7.30
C LEU A 155 -14.84 -7.07 6.66
N GLY A 156 -15.04 -8.38 6.74
CA GLY A 156 -16.21 -9.05 6.17
C GLY A 156 -16.18 -9.12 4.64
N MET A 157 -15.01 -9.02 4.01
CA MET A 157 -14.89 -9.17 2.56
C MET A 157 -15.16 -10.62 2.15
N THR A 158 -15.52 -10.77 0.88
CA THR A 158 -15.64 -12.06 0.19
C THR A 158 -14.67 -12.11 -0.97
N ASP A 159 -14.44 -13.29 -1.53
CA ASP A 159 -13.61 -13.47 -2.71
C ASP A 159 -14.05 -12.57 -3.88
N ASP A 160 -15.37 -12.33 -4.01
CA ASP A 160 -15.98 -11.51 -5.07
C ASP A 160 -16.00 -10.01 -4.75
N THR A 161 -15.51 -9.59 -3.59
CA THR A 161 -15.51 -8.16 -3.22
C THR A 161 -14.60 -7.39 -4.17
N VAL A 162 -15.18 -6.46 -4.94
CA VAL A 162 -14.46 -5.62 -5.89
C VAL A 162 -13.72 -4.50 -5.17
N ILE A 163 -12.42 -4.37 -5.47
CA ILE A 163 -11.53 -3.32 -4.97
C ILE A 163 -10.75 -2.70 -6.14
N ARG A 164 -10.03 -1.61 -5.87
CA ARG A 164 -9.26 -0.89 -6.88
C ARG A 164 -7.95 -1.63 -7.17
N ALA A 165 -7.54 -1.64 -8.43
CA ALA A 165 -6.38 -2.40 -8.88
C ALA A 165 -5.17 -1.56 -9.32
N GLY A 166 -5.28 -0.24 -9.45
CA GLY A 166 -4.19 0.61 -9.94
C GLY A 166 -3.57 1.54 -8.90
N GLU A 167 -2.44 2.15 -9.23
CA GLU A 167 -1.76 3.14 -8.38
C GLU A 167 -2.66 4.38 -8.14
N HIS A 168 -3.33 4.87 -9.19
CA HIS A 168 -4.14 6.09 -9.16
C HIS A 168 -5.55 5.92 -9.78
N GLY A 169 -6.50 6.77 -9.37
CA GLY A 169 -7.80 6.93 -10.03
C GLY A 169 -8.99 6.40 -9.24
N THR A 170 -10.10 6.21 -9.96
CA THR A 170 -11.35 5.60 -9.47
C THR A 170 -11.59 4.28 -10.19
N MET A 171 -12.39 3.41 -9.58
CA MET A 171 -12.97 2.22 -10.23
C MET A 171 -13.98 2.66 -11.31
N ALA A 172 -14.15 1.91 -12.39
CA ALA A 172 -15.25 2.08 -13.35
C ALA A 172 -16.64 1.90 -12.71
N SER A 173 -16.76 1.02 -11.73
CA SER A 173 -17.94 0.81 -10.88
C SER A 173 -18.06 1.84 -9.75
N ALA A 174 -17.15 2.82 -9.67
CA ALA A 174 -17.23 3.84 -8.64
C ALA A 174 -18.56 4.61 -8.77
N PRO A 175 -19.21 4.95 -7.64
CA PRO A 175 -20.33 5.88 -7.67
C PRO A 175 -19.88 7.16 -8.38
N GLU A 176 -20.73 7.72 -9.24
CA GLU A 176 -20.48 9.00 -9.91
C GLU A 176 -19.85 9.98 -8.91
N PRO A 177 -18.65 10.53 -9.21
CA PRO A 177 -17.98 11.40 -8.27
C PRO A 177 -18.98 12.49 -7.92
N ARG A 178 -19.36 12.58 -6.63
CA ARG A 178 -20.17 13.69 -6.13
C ARG A 178 -19.46 14.93 -6.64
N ARG A 179 -20.03 15.60 -7.64
CA ARG A 179 -19.43 16.79 -8.25
C ARG A 179 -19.14 17.72 -7.10
N SER A 180 -17.89 17.75 -6.63
CA SER A 180 -17.45 18.78 -5.71
C SER A 180 -17.74 20.04 -6.49
N GLY A 181 -18.66 20.86 -5.99
CA GLY A 181 -19.19 22.02 -6.67
C GLY A 181 -18.09 22.99 -7.03
N ARG A 182 -17.38 22.74 -8.14
CA ARG A 182 -16.81 23.80 -8.94
C ARG A 182 -18.01 24.47 -9.55
N ALA A 183 -18.45 25.55 -8.91
CA ALA A 183 -19.34 26.50 -9.56
C ALA A 183 -18.82 26.68 -10.99
N PRO A 184 -19.69 26.56 -12.02
CA PRO A 184 -19.26 26.79 -13.38
C PRO A 184 -18.53 28.12 -13.41
N ARG A 185 -17.26 28.10 -13.83
CA ARG A 185 -16.44 29.30 -13.96
C ARG A 185 -17.25 30.22 -14.87
N ALA A 186 -17.83 31.28 -14.30
CA ALA A 186 -18.58 32.25 -15.08
C ALA A 186 -17.66 32.65 -16.25
N LYS A 187 -18.12 32.41 -17.48
CA LYS A 187 -17.40 32.88 -18.66
C LYS A 187 -17.24 34.38 -18.45
N LEU A 188 -16.01 34.83 -18.22
CA LEU A 188 -15.69 36.24 -18.17
C LEU A 188 -16.08 36.78 -19.55
N VAL A 189 -17.25 37.42 -19.63
CA VAL A 189 -17.68 38.10 -20.85
C VAL A 189 -16.71 39.29 -20.99
N PRO A 190 -15.96 39.42 -22.09
CA PRO A 190 -15.08 40.56 -22.27
C PRO A 190 -15.92 41.83 -22.19
N SER A 191 -15.60 42.69 -21.24
CA SER A 191 -16.23 43.99 -21.05
C SER A 191 -16.13 44.77 -22.36
N GLN A 192 -17.27 44.96 -23.04
CA GLN A 192 -17.33 45.94 -24.13
C GLN A 192 -17.12 47.32 -23.52
N ARG A 193 -16.07 47.98 -24.01
CA ARG A 193 -15.70 49.36 -23.70
C ARG A 193 -16.89 50.27 -24.01
N PHE A 194 -17.38 51.01 -23.01
CA PHE A 194 -18.15 52.22 -23.26
C PHE A 194 -17.16 53.37 -23.49
N SER A 195 -17.21 53.95 -24.69
CA SER A 195 -16.58 55.23 -25.02
C SER A 195 -17.47 56.35 -24.49
N PRO A 196 -16.96 57.32 -23.71
CA PRO A 196 -17.70 58.54 -23.45
C PRO A 196 -17.58 59.48 -24.65
N TYR A 197 -18.66 60.21 -24.89
CA TYR A 197 -18.72 61.40 -25.75
C TYR A 197 -17.78 62.50 -25.25
#